data_AF-A0A7J4U4T8-F1
#
_entry.id   AF-A0A7J4U4T8-F1
#
_cell.length_a   1.000
_cell.length_b   1.000
_cell.length_c   1.000
_cell.angle_alpha   90.00
_cell.angle_beta   90.00
_cell.angle_gamma   90.00
#
_symmetry.space_group_name_H-M   'P 1'
#
loop_
_entity.id
_entity.type
_entity.pdbx_description
1 polymer ?
#
loop_
_entity_poly.entity_id
_entity_poly.type
_entity_poly.pdbx_seq_one_letter_code
_entity_poly.pdbx_strand_id
1 'polypeptide(L)'
;MMDIKLIDNQEKKERIIFSLTGVDTAYANSLRRIMGFEVPVMAIEDVEIRKNNSILYDEVLAHRLGLIPLTTDLKSYNMIEECKCKGAGCASCTVKLILKAQGPGMVYTSDLKSKDPEIKPINTKIPIVKLLEGQEIELEATAVLGRGKDHSKYCPGLIFYKMTDPDKDEFIFTVESWGQLTPKEIVLKAIDIYDKQLEEFAELVKNLP
;
A
#
# COMPACT_ATOMS: atom_id res chain seq x y z
N MET A 1 -11.02 -13.94 -27.72
CA MET A 1 -9.57 -13.82 -27.42
C MET A 1 -9.43 -12.59 -26.55
N MET A 2 -8.72 -12.68 -25.43
CA MET A 2 -8.57 -11.56 -24.50
C MET A 2 -7.82 -10.41 -25.17
N ASP A 3 -8.36 -9.20 -25.12
CA ASP A 3 -7.73 -8.01 -25.69
C ASP A 3 -7.77 -6.83 -24.70
N ILE A 4 -6.67 -6.09 -24.62
CA ILE A 4 -6.48 -4.96 -23.70
C ILE A 4 -6.21 -3.68 -24.50
N LYS A 5 -7.00 -2.64 -24.24
CA LYS A 5 -6.84 -1.33 -24.87
C LYS A 5 -6.68 -0.25 -23.82
N LEU A 6 -5.61 0.53 -23.90
CA LEU A 6 -5.44 1.71 -23.06
C LEU A 6 -6.42 2.80 -23.56
N ILE A 7 -7.36 3.23 -22.71
CA ILE A 7 -8.34 4.27 -23.05
C ILE A 7 -7.78 5.64 -22.70
N ASP A 8 -7.21 5.76 -21.50
CA ASP A 8 -6.70 7.02 -21.01
C ASP A 8 -5.55 6.77 -20.03
N ASN A 9 -4.45 7.46 -20.27
CA ASN A 9 -3.37 7.62 -19.32
C ASN A 9 -3.32 9.12 -19.04
N GLN A 10 -4.24 9.60 -18.19
CA GLN A 10 -4.32 11.04 -17.90
C GLN A 10 -2.96 11.55 -17.43
N GLU A 11 -2.70 12.83 -17.69
CA GLU A 11 -1.51 13.57 -17.27
C GLU A 11 -1.14 13.43 -15.78
N LYS A 12 -2.05 12.90 -14.95
CA LYS A 12 -1.81 12.45 -13.58
C LYS A 12 -1.17 11.06 -13.59
N LYS A 13 0.13 11.00 -13.28
CA LYS A 13 0.97 9.78 -13.14
C LYS A 13 0.40 8.65 -12.26
N GLU A 14 -0.69 8.91 -11.53
CA GLU A 14 -1.26 8.04 -10.52
C GLU A 14 -2.55 7.32 -10.98
N ARG A 15 -3.03 7.53 -12.22
CA ARG A 15 -4.25 6.88 -12.72
C ARG A 15 -4.09 6.28 -14.11
N ILE A 16 -4.54 5.04 -14.29
CA ILE A 16 -4.63 4.35 -15.58
C ILE A 16 -6.06 3.86 -15.83
N ILE A 17 -6.53 3.99 -17.08
CA ILE A 17 -7.83 3.48 -17.52
C ILE A 17 -7.61 2.60 -18.75
N PHE A 18 -8.02 1.34 -18.65
CA PHE A 18 -7.92 0.37 -19.75
C PHE A 18 -9.22 -0.40 -19.92
N SER A 19 -9.53 -0.75 -21.16
CA SER A 19 -10.60 -1.68 -21.53
C SER A 19 -10.02 -3.08 -21.59
N LEU A 20 -10.72 -4.03 -20.98
CA LEU A 20 -10.46 -5.46 -21.06
C LEU A 20 -11.67 -6.14 -21.69
N THR A 21 -11.44 -6.84 -22.80
CA THR A 21 -12.49 -7.53 -23.56
C THR A 21 -12.20 -9.02 -23.70
N GLY A 22 -13.25 -9.83 -23.85
CA GLY A 22 -13.13 -11.27 -24.08
C GLY A 22 -12.77 -12.08 -22.83
N VAL A 23 -13.17 -11.57 -21.65
CA VAL A 23 -13.09 -12.25 -20.35
C VAL A 23 -14.48 -12.27 -19.73
N ASP A 24 -14.74 -13.18 -18.79
CA ASP A 24 -15.99 -13.19 -18.04
C ASP A 24 -15.96 -12.22 -16.84
N THR A 25 -17.13 -12.00 -16.23
CA THR A 25 -17.24 -11.14 -15.04
C THR A 25 -16.47 -11.68 -13.84
N ALA A 26 -16.33 -13.01 -13.73
CA ALA A 26 -15.63 -13.63 -12.61
C ALA A 26 -14.13 -13.31 -12.67
N TYR A 27 -13.51 -13.43 -13.84
CA TYR A 27 -12.13 -13.08 -14.12
C TYR A 27 -11.87 -11.59 -13.87
N ALA A 28 -12.73 -10.72 -14.42
CA ALA A 28 -12.61 -9.27 -14.22
C ALA A 28 -12.68 -8.89 -12.73
N ASN A 29 -13.62 -9.47 -11.98
CA ASN A 29 -13.75 -9.20 -10.55
C ASN A 29 -12.60 -9.80 -9.72
N SER A 30 -12.10 -10.98 -10.08
CA SER A 30 -10.93 -11.58 -9.41
C SER A 30 -9.71 -10.70 -9.58
N LEU A 31 -9.43 -10.23 -10.80
CA LEU A 31 -8.33 -9.30 -11.06
C LEU A 31 -8.48 -8.00 -10.25
N ARG A 32 -9.69 -7.42 -10.22
CA ARG A 32 -10.01 -6.24 -9.40
C ARG A 32 -9.72 -6.47 -7.91
N ARG A 33 -10.11 -7.65 -7.37
CA ARG A 33 -9.90 -7.99 -5.96
C ARG A 33 -8.42 -8.14 -5.64
N ILE A 34 -7.65 -8.82 -6.49
CA ILE A 34 -6.22 -9.03 -6.26
C ILE A 34 -5.47 -7.69 -6.30
N MET A 35 -5.78 -6.83 -7.28
CA MET A 35 -5.21 -5.49 -7.37
C MET A 35 -5.43 -4.65 -6.11
N GLY A 36 -6.60 -4.74 -5.46
CA GLY A 36 -6.90 -3.94 -4.27
C GLY A 36 -6.52 -4.55 -2.92
N PHE A 37 -6.45 -5.88 -2.82
CA PHE A 37 -6.36 -6.54 -1.51
C PHE A 37 -5.16 -7.47 -1.34
N GLU A 38 -4.54 -7.96 -2.42
CA GLU A 38 -3.40 -8.89 -2.31
C GLU A 38 -2.07 -8.24 -2.68
N VAL A 39 -2.07 -7.16 -3.49
CA VAL A 39 -0.84 -6.42 -3.81
C VAL A 39 -0.28 -5.80 -2.51
N PRO A 40 0.95 -6.17 -2.09
CA PRO A 40 1.50 -5.66 -0.86
C PRO A 40 1.99 -4.21 -1.01
N VAL A 41 1.84 -3.43 0.06
CA VAL A 41 2.40 -2.06 0.15
C VAL A 41 3.04 -1.82 1.50
N MET A 42 3.92 -0.83 1.57
CA MET A 42 4.58 -0.42 2.80
C MET A 42 3.69 0.52 3.60
N ALA A 43 3.45 0.19 4.88
CA ALA A 43 2.76 1.06 5.82
C ALA A 43 3.30 0.86 7.25
N ILE A 44 3.04 1.84 8.12
CA ILE A 44 3.45 1.79 9.52
C ILE A 44 2.59 0.76 10.27
N GLU A 45 3.24 -0.18 10.95
CA GLU A 45 2.62 -1.21 11.77
C GLU A 45 2.70 -0.85 13.25
N ASP A 46 3.91 -0.72 13.77
CA ASP A 46 4.15 -0.44 15.18
C ASP A 46 4.61 1.01 15.39
N VAL A 47 4.12 1.64 16.45
CA VAL A 47 4.55 2.98 16.87
C VAL A 47 4.95 2.94 18.33
N GLU A 48 6.24 3.13 18.59
CA GLU A 48 6.81 3.25 19.93
C GLU A 48 6.92 4.73 20.30
N ILE A 49 6.07 5.18 21.21
CA ILE A 49 6.06 6.57 21.69
C ILE A 49 6.92 6.66 22.94
N ARG A 50 8.00 7.46 22.88
CA ARG A 50 8.87 7.72 24.03
C ARG A 50 8.39 8.90 24.85
N LYS A 51 7.88 9.93 24.17
CA LYS A 51 7.31 11.12 24.78
C LYS A 51 6.16 11.66 23.95
N ASN A 52 5.04 11.93 24.60
CA ASN A 52 3.93 12.66 24.03
C ASN A 52 3.23 13.48 25.13
N ASN A 53 3.38 14.80 25.08
CA ASN A 53 2.57 15.73 25.88
C ASN A 53 1.70 16.63 24.97
N SER A 54 1.46 16.17 23.74
CA SER A 54 0.56 16.84 22.80
C SER A 54 -0.90 16.69 23.22
N ILE A 55 -1.80 17.35 22.48
CA ILE A 55 -3.25 17.26 22.73
C ILE A 55 -3.81 15.90 22.28
N LEU A 56 -3.15 15.21 21.37
CA LEU A 56 -3.61 13.93 20.84
C LEU A 56 -3.05 12.78 21.68
N TYR A 57 -3.95 11.87 22.08
CA TYR A 57 -3.56 10.61 22.71
C TYR A 57 -2.74 9.74 21.77
N ASP A 58 -1.95 8.85 22.38
CA ASP A 58 -0.99 7.97 21.71
C ASP A 58 -1.65 7.13 20.61
N GLU A 59 -2.83 6.56 20.86
CA GLU A 59 -3.55 5.72 19.90
C GLU A 59 -4.04 6.52 18.70
N VAL A 60 -4.41 7.79 18.91
CA VAL A 60 -4.85 8.67 17.83
C VAL A 60 -3.66 9.07 16.96
N LEU A 61 -2.50 9.33 17.56
CA LEU A 61 -1.26 9.58 16.82
C LEU A 61 -0.85 8.34 16.03
N ALA A 62 -0.81 7.17 16.66
CA ALA A 62 -0.47 5.91 16.02
C ALA A 62 -1.40 5.60 14.84
N HIS A 63 -2.71 5.76 15.02
CA HIS A 63 -3.69 5.56 13.95
C HIS A 63 -3.46 6.52 12.78
N ARG A 64 -3.17 7.81 13.05
CA ARG A 64 -2.85 8.77 11.98
C ARG A 64 -1.58 8.39 11.24
N LEU A 65 -0.53 7.98 11.96
CA LEU A 65 0.73 7.53 11.36
C LEU A 65 0.54 6.29 10.49
N GLY A 66 -0.26 5.33 10.95
CA GLY A 66 -0.59 4.10 10.21
C GLY A 66 -1.25 4.36 8.85
N LEU A 67 -1.97 5.47 8.70
CA LEU A 67 -2.65 5.85 7.45
C LEU A 67 -1.82 6.76 6.54
N ILE A 68 -0.59 7.13 6.92
CA ILE A 68 0.29 7.93 6.06
C ILE A 68 0.84 7.01 4.96
N PRO A 69 0.57 7.29 3.68
CA PRO A 69 1.02 6.43 2.61
C PRO A 69 2.52 6.64 2.36
N LEU A 70 3.26 5.55 2.36
CA LEU A 70 4.71 5.51 2.14
C LEU A 70 5.04 4.98 0.75
N THR A 71 6.12 5.48 0.15
CA THR A 71 6.69 4.86 -1.06
C THR A 71 7.05 3.40 -0.77
N THR A 72 6.77 2.52 -1.72
CA THR A 72 6.97 1.08 -1.56
C THR A 72 8.01 0.57 -2.55
N ASP A 73 9.03 -0.14 -2.06
CA ASP A 73 9.96 -0.90 -2.90
C ASP A 73 9.73 -2.41 -2.70
N LEU A 74 9.11 -3.04 -3.70
CA LEU A 74 8.81 -4.48 -3.70
C LEU A 74 10.01 -5.36 -4.05
N LYS A 75 11.15 -4.80 -4.47
CA LYS A 75 12.33 -5.59 -4.85
C LYS A 75 13.26 -5.81 -3.67
N SER A 76 13.46 -4.79 -2.84
CA SER A 76 14.38 -4.84 -1.71
C SER A 76 13.73 -5.41 -0.44
N TYR A 77 12.42 -5.25 -0.29
CA TYR A 77 11.68 -5.68 0.89
C TYR A 77 10.89 -6.96 0.64
N ASN A 78 10.89 -7.85 1.63
CA ASN A 78 10.10 -9.07 1.66
C ASN A 78 9.02 -8.98 2.74
N MET A 79 7.92 -9.69 2.55
CA MET A 79 6.92 -9.91 3.60
C MET A 79 7.60 -10.54 4.83
N ILE A 80 7.13 -10.21 6.03
CA ILE A 80 7.71 -10.71 7.29
C ILE A 80 7.66 -12.25 7.34
N GLU A 81 6.56 -12.83 6.87
CA GLU A 81 6.30 -14.27 6.83
C GLU A 81 7.30 -15.03 5.94
N GLU A 82 7.68 -14.42 4.82
CA GLU A 82 8.60 -14.98 3.83
C GLU A 82 10.07 -14.65 4.17
N CYS A 83 10.30 -13.83 5.21
CA CYS A 83 11.63 -13.37 5.55
C CYS A 83 12.41 -14.39 6.36
N LYS A 84 13.70 -14.55 6.03
CA LYS A 84 14.64 -15.44 6.73
C LYS A 84 14.81 -15.11 8.21
N CYS A 85 14.46 -13.90 8.64
CA CYS A 85 14.59 -13.44 10.01
C CYS A 85 13.51 -13.98 10.98
N LYS A 86 12.55 -14.79 10.50
CA LYS A 86 11.48 -15.40 11.31
C LYS A 86 10.73 -14.39 12.20
N GLY A 87 10.50 -13.18 11.69
CA GLY A 87 9.78 -12.13 12.41
C GLY A 87 10.60 -11.30 13.39
N ALA A 88 11.92 -11.49 13.49
CA ALA A 88 12.77 -10.66 14.38
C ALA A 88 12.93 -9.20 13.90
N GLY A 89 12.58 -8.90 12.65
CA GLY A 89 12.76 -7.58 12.05
C GLY A 89 14.20 -7.36 11.59
N CYS A 90 14.42 -7.36 10.28
CA CYS A 90 15.72 -7.08 9.66
C CYS A 90 15.58 -5.97 8.61
N ALA A 91 16.71 -5.48 8.11
CA ALA A 91 16.74 -4.40 7.12
C ALA A 91 15.98 -4.72 5.82
N SER A 92 15.74 -6.00 5.51
CA SER A 92 15.00 -6.43 4.31
C SER A 92 13.51 -6.68 4.55
N CYS A 93 12.97 -6.45 5.75
CA CYS A 93 11.53 -6.63 6.03
C CYS A 93 10.90 -5.50 6.86
N THR A 94 11.72 -4.69 7.53
CA THR A 94 11.26 -3.59 8.38
C THR A 94 12.07 -2.34 8.10
N VAL A 95 11.42 -1.19 8.11
CA VAL A 95 12.08 0.13 8.10
C VAL A 95 11.59 0.96 9.27
N LYS A 96 12.51 1.68 9.91
CA LYS A 96 12.21 2.53 11.06
C LYS A 96 12.16 3.99 10.64
N LEU A 97 11.12 4.69 11.06
CA LEU A 97 10.92 6.12 10.89
C LEU A 97 10.93 6.80 12.26
N ILE A 98 11.63 7.90 12.39
CA ILE A 98 11.81 8.62 13.65
C ILE A 98 11.20 10.01 13.52
N LEU A 99 10.35 10.37 14.48
CA LEU A 99 9.75 11.70 14.57
C LEU A 99 10.13 12.34 15.89
N LYS A 100 10.77 13.51 15.81
CA LYS A 100 11.09 14.37 16.95
C LYS A 100 10.70 15.79 16.62
N ALA A 101 9.74 16.34 17.35
CA ALA A 101 9.28 17.71 17.13
C ALA A 101 8.93 18.39 18.46
N GLN A 102 9.14 19.70 18.51
CA GLN A 102 8.82 20.55 19.64
C GLN A 102 8.03 21.77 19.14
N GLY A 103 6.99 22.15 19.87
CA GLY A 103 6.16 23.29 19.56
C GLY A 103 6.79 24.64 19.95
N PRO A 104 6.16 25.76 19.58
CA PRO A 104 4.86 25.84 18.89
C PRO A 104 4.96 25.61 17.37
N GLY A 105 4.05 24.82 16.79
CA GLY A 105 4.03 24.57 15.35
C GLY A 105 3.11 23.43 14.90
N MET A 106 2.88 23.33 13.59
CA MET A 106 2.24 22.14 13.00
C MET A 106 3.34 21.15 12.61
N VAL A 107 3.22 19.91 13.08
CA VAL A 107 4.09 18.80 12.68
C VAL A 107 3.53 18.19 11.40
N TYR A 108 4.38 18.05 10.40
CA TYR A 108 4.03 17.46 9.11
C TYR A 108 4.78 16.16 8.87
N THR A 109 4.37 15.42 7.83
CA THR A 109 5.09 14.24 7.35
C THR A 109 6.53 14.53 6.92
N SER A 110 6.88 15.77 6.60
CA SER A 110 8.29 16.17 6.39
C SER A 110 9.19 15.95 7.61
N ASP A 111 8.62 15.95 8.81
CA ASP A 111 9.37 15.81 10.06
C ASP A 111 9.64 14.33 10.41
N LEU A 112 8.96 13.40 9.72
CA LEU A 112 9.11 11.96 9.87
C LEU A 112 10.33 11.48 9.07
N LYS A 113 11.44 11.20 9.76
CA LYS A 113 12.72 10.83 9.15
C LYS A 113 12.82 9.32 9.02
N SER A 114 12.81 8.81 7.79
CA SER A 114 13.08 7.40 7.52
C SER A 114 14.56 7.06 7.60
N LYS A 115 14.89 5.86 8.10
CA LYS A 115 16.24 5.30 7.98
C LYS A 115 16.60 4.87 6.55
N ASP A 116 15.60 4.61 5.71
CA ASP A 116 15.77 4.31 4.29
C ASP A 116 15.22 5.49 3.45
N PRO A 117 16.06 6.21 2.68
CA PRO A 117 15.62 7.31 1.81
C PRO A 117 14.59 6.92 0.75
N GLU A 118 14.52 5.64 0.37
CA GLU A 118 13.59 5.14 -0.64
C GLU A 118 12.20 4.90 -0.07
N ILE A 119 12.07 4.73 1.26
CA ILE A 119 10.78 4.58 1.95
C ILE A 119 10.47 5.86 2.72
N LYS A 120 9.65 6.72 2.14
CA LYS A 120 9.28 8.02 2.70
C LYS A 120 7.80 8.34 2.47
N PRO A 121 7.22 9.26 3.25
CA PRO A 121 5.87 9.75 2.98
C PRO A 121 5.80 10.32 1.56
N ILE A 122 4.78 9.92 0.80
CA ILE A 122 4.59 10.36 -0.59
C ILE A 122 4.37 11.87 -0.65
N ASN A 123 3.57 12.39 0.29
CA ASN A 123 3.33 13.81 0.46
C ASN A 123 3.93 14.27 1.78
N THR A 124 4.80 15.28 1.72
CA THR A 124 5.54 15.84 2.87
C THR A 124 4.73 16.87 3.66
N LYS A 125 3.54 17.27 3.20
CA LYS A 125 2.70 18.30 3.80
C LYS A 125 1.45 17.75 4.50
N ILE A 126 1.40 16.44 4.79
CA ILE A 126 0.28 15.86 5.52
C ILE A 126 0.43 16.26 7.00
N PRO A 127 -0.56 16.95 7.60
CA PRO A 127 -0.47 17.34 9.00
C PRO A 127 -0.64 16.13 9.92
N ILE A 128 0.26 15.96 10.88
CA ILE A 128 0.21 14.90 11.88
C ILE A 128 -0.46 15.41 13.14
N VAL A 129 0.09 16.46 13.76
CA VAL A 129 -0.40 17.04 15.00
C VAL A 129 0.02 18.50 15.12
N LYS A 130 -0.80 19.32 15.77
CA LYS A 130 -0.44 20.69 16.14
C LYS A 130 0.10 20.69 17.58
N LEU A 131 1.30 21.22 17.76
CA LEU A 131 1.95 21.39 19.07
C LEU A 131 1.83 22.85 19.51
N LEU A 132 1.36 23.05 20.74
CA LEU A 132 1.42 24.33 21.43
C LEU A 132 2.81 24.55 22.03
N GLU A 133 3.05 25.75 22.56
CA GLU A 133 4.29 26.08 23.25
C GLU A 133 4.52 25.13 24.44
N GLY A 134 5.74 24.58 24.55
CA GLY A 134 6.09 23.59 25.57
C GLY A 134 5.67 22.14 25.29
N GLN A 135 4.92 21.88 24.20
CA GLN A 135 4.61 20.51 23.77
C GLN A 135 5.72 19.91 22.91
N GLU A 136 5.99 18.63 23.07
CA GLU A 136 6.96 17.81 22.36
C GLU A 136 6.40 16.42 22.05
N ILE A 137 6.88 15.84 20.96
CA ILE A 137 6.67 14.45 20.59
C ILE A 137 7.99 13.81 20.22
N GLU A 138 8.21 12.60 20.71
CA GLU A 138 9.32 11.73 20.33
C GLU A 138 8.80 10.31 20.17
N LEU A 139 8.86 9.78 18.96
CA LEU A 139 8.41 8.43 18.64
C LEU A 139 9.26 7.77 17.56
N GLU A 140 9.23 6.44 17.55
CA GLU A 140 9.80 5.57 16.53
C GLU A 140 8.69 4.70 15.93
N ALA A 141 8.48 4.80 14.63
CA ALA A 141 7.50 4.02 13.89
C ALA A 141 8.21 2.94 13.04
N THR A 142 7.70 1.71 13.06
CA THR A 142 8.21 0.61 12.23
C THR A 142 7.21 0.35 11.11
N ALA A 143 7.66 0.45 9.87
CA ALA A 143 6.90 0.13 8.68
C ALA A 143 7.31 -1.22 8.09
N VAL A 144 6.32 -1.93 7.58
CA VAL A 144 6.43 -3.29 7.02
C VAL A 144 5.55 -3.42 5.79
N LEU A 145 5.85 -4.39 4.94
CA LEU A 145 4.96 -4.78 3.86
C LEU A 145 3.76 -5.55 4.42
N GLY A 146 2.57 -5.18 3.97
CA GLY A 146 1.33 -5.87 4.29
C GLY A 146 0.34 -5.80 3.12
N ARG A 147 -0.78 -6.52 3.22
CA ARG A 147 -1.77 -6.62 2.15
C ARG A 147 -3.10 -5.99 2.57
N GLY A 148 -3.82 -5.42 1.60
CA GLY A 148 -5.10 -4.77 1.86
C GLY A 148 -6.16 -5.68 2.50
N LYS A 149 -6.03 -7.01 2.34
CA LYS A 149 -6.89 -8.00 3.00
C LYS A 149 -6.74 -8.02 4.53
N ASP A 150 -5.54 -7.68 5.03
CA ASP A 150 -5.21 -7.73 6.45
C ASP A 150 -5.64 -6.43 7.13
N HIS A 151 -5.39 -5.29 6.48
CA HIS A 151 -5.81 -3.99 6.97
C HIS A 151 -5.96 -2.97 5.83
N SER A 152 -6.91 -2.04 5.95
CA SER A 152 -7.20 -1.03 4.91
C SER A 152 -6.03 -0.09 4.60
N LYS A 153 -5.12 0.12 5.56
CA LYS A 153 -3.86 0.89 5.39
C LYS A 153 -2.92 0.31 4.32
N TYR A 154 -3.11 -0.96 3.98
CA TYR A 154 -2.35 -1.67 2.95
C TYR A 154 -3.07 -1.73 1.59
N CYS A 155 -4.16 -0.98 1.41
CA CYS A 155 -4.79 -0.86 0.11
C CYS A 155 -3.95 0.06 -0.79
N PRO A 156 -3.51 -0.38 -1.98
CA PRO A 156 -2.60 0.41 -2.84
C PRO A 156 -3.29 1.56 -3.59
N GLY A 157 -4.63 1.57 -3.66
CA GLY A 157 -5.37 2.55 -4.45
C GLY A 157 -6.87 2.32 -4.52
N LEU A 158 -7.55 3.10 -5.34
CA LEU A 158 -8.93 2.91 -5.76
C LEU A 158 -8.96 2.10 -7.06
N ILE A 159 -9.50 0.88 -6.98
CA ILE A 159 -9.61 -0.03 -8.12
C ILE A 159 -11.06 -0.44 -8.31
N PHE A 160 -11.61 -0.09 -9.48
CA PHE A 160 -12.95 -0.46 -9.88
C PHE A 160 -13.02 -0.68 -11.39
N TYR A 161 -14.08 -1.37 -11.83
CA TYR A 161 -14.39 -1.48 -13.25
C TYR A 161 -15.87 -1.16 -13.47
N LYS A 162 -16.20 -0.73 -14.69
CA LYS A 162 -17.57 -0.60 -15.18
C LYS A 162 -17.74 -1.48 -16.40
N MET A 163 -18.93 -2.07 -16.54
CA MET A 163 -19.33 -2.78 -17.74
C MET A 163 -20.04 -1.80 -18.68
N THR A 164 -19.60 -1.69 -19.93
CA THR A 164 -20.20 -0.76 -20.90
C THR A 164 -21.51 -1.28 -21.46
N ASP A 165 -21.59 -2.60 -21.69
CA ASP A 165 -22.73 -3.29 -22.27
C ASP A 165 -22.72 -4.76 -21.80
N PRO A 166 -23.83 -5.30 -21.23
CA PRO A 166 -23.90 -6.71 -20.83
C PRO A 166 -23.60 -7.69 -21.96
N ASP A 167 -23.87 -7.30 -23.22
CA ASP A 167 -23.75 -8.19 -24.37
C ASP A 167 -22.36 -8.17 -25.03
N LYS A 168 -21.46 -7.26 -24.62
CA LYS A 168 -20.17 -7.02 -25.29
C LYS A 168 -18.95 -7.53 -24.54
N ASP A 169 -19.12 -8.13 -23.35
CA ASP A 169 -18.04 -8.62 -22.49
C ASP A 169 -16.87 -7.62 -22.39
N GLU A 170 -17.20 -6.33 -22.26
CA GLU A 170 -16.25 -5.23 -22.18
C GLU A 170 -16.25 -4.60 -20.78
N PHE A 171 -15.09 -4.63 -20.13
CA PHE A 171 -14.87 -4.09 -18.80
C PHE A 171 -13.87 -2.94 -18.86
N ILE A 172 -14.30 -1.74 -18.49
CA ILE A 172 -13.42 -0.57 -18.37
C ILE A 172 -12.92 -0.50 -16.94
N PHE A 173 -11.64 -0.83 -16.73
CA PHE A 173 -10.95 -0.70 -15.47
C PHE A 173 -10.46 0.72 -15.25
N THR A 174 -10.57 1.19 -14.02
CA THR A 174 -9.89 2.36 -13.50
C THR A 174 -9.06 1.94 -12.29
N VAL A 175 -7.76 2.17 -12.38
CA VAL A 175 -6.81 1.94 -11.29
C VAL A 175 -6.18 3.29 -10.96
N GLU A 176 -6.48 3.80 -9.77
CA GLU A 176 -5.95 5.06 -9.24
C GLU A 176 -5.15 4.75 -7.98
N SER A 177 -3.84 4.98 -8.02
CA SER A 177 -2.93 4.69 -6.92
C SER A 177 -2.95 5.80 -5.86
N TRP A 178 -2.70 5.45 -4.60
CA TRP A 178 -2.39 6.43 -3.56
C TRP A 178 -0.97 7.01 -3.64
N GLY A 179 -0.19 6.56 -4.63
CA GLY A 179 1.19 6.95 -4.90
C GLY A 179 2.26 6.02 -4.29
N GLN A 180 1.84 4.99 -3.53
CA GLN A 180 2.75 4.02 -2.90
C GLN A 180 3.46 3.16 -3.96
N LEU A 181 2.74 2.84 -5.03
CA LEU A 181 3.17 2.13 -6.23
C LEU A 181 2.60 2.84 -7.46
N THR A 182 3.21 2.69 -8.64
CA THR A 182 2.56 3.16 -9.87
C THR A 182 1.37 2.26 -10.23
N PRO A 183 0.34 2.78 -10.93
CA PRO A 183 -0.80 1.94 -11.35
C PRO A 183 -0.38 0.74 -12.19
N LYS A 184 0.66 0.89 -13.02
CA LYS A 184 1.22 -0.21 -13.81
C LYS A 184 1.84 -1.29 -12.92
N GLU A 185 2.58 -0.91 -11.88
CA GLU A 185 3.15 -1.87 -10.92
C GLU A 185 2.06 -2.62 -10.15
N ILE A 186 0.96 -1.94 -9.77
CA ILE A 186 -0.18 -2.61 -9.12
C ILE A 186 -0.77 -3.69 -10.03
N VAL A 187 -1.03 -3.35 -11.30
CA VAL A 187 -1.60 -4.31 -12.26
C VAL A 187 -0.65 -5.48 -12.52
N LEU A 188 0.63 -5.21 -12.78
CA LEU A 188 1.63 -6.26 -13.03
C LEU A 188 1.79 -7.18 -11.81
N LYS A 189 1.91 -6.59 -10.61
CA LYS A 189 2.06 -7.37 -9.39
C LYS A 189 0.82 -8.21 -9.09
N ALA A 190 -0.37 -7.71 -9.41
CA ALA A 190 -1.59 -8.48 -9.26
C ALA A 190 -1.62 -9.71 -10.18
N ILE A 191 -1.14 -9.57 -11.42
CA ILE A 191 -1.02 -10.71 -12.36
C ILE A 191 -0.02 -11.73 -11.81
N ASP A 192 1.17 -11.29 -11.37
CA ASP A 192 2.17 -12.19 -10.77
C ASP A 192 1.61 -12.96 -9.56
N ILE A 193 0.81 -12.31 -8.72
CA ILE A 193 0.17 -12.96 -7.57
C ILE A 193 -0.88 -13.96 -8.03
N TYR A 194 -1.66 -13.60 -9.05
CA TYR A 194 -2.70 -14.49 -9.56
C TYR A 194 -2.11 -15.76 -10.16
N ASP A 195 -1.03 -15.65 -10.94
CA ASP A 195 -0.33 -16.80 -11.52
C ASP A 195 0.23 -17.71 -10.42
N LYS A 196 0.87 -17.14 -9.39
CA LYS A 196 1.36 -17.91 -8.24
C LYS A 196 0.25 -18.68 -7.51
N GLN A 197 -0.91 -18.05 -7.30
CA GLN A 197 -2.05 -18.72 -6.67
C GLN A 197 -2.56 -19.90 -7.52
N LEU A 198 -2.54 -19.78 -8.84
CA LEU A 198 -2.92 -20.86 -9.75
C LEU A 198 -1.87 -22.00 -9.74
N GLU A 199 -0.58 -21.67 -9.67
CA GLU A 199 0.50 -22.65 -9.53
C GLU A 199 0.38 -23.43 -8.21
N GLU A 200 0.23 -22.72 -7.09
CA GLU A 200 0.01 -23.32 -5.76
C GLU A 200 -1.22 -24.23 -5.76
N PHE A 201 -2.33 -23.78 -6.36
CA PHE A 201 -3.54 -24.60 -6.48
C PHE A 201 -3.29 -25.87 -7.31
N ALA A 202 -2.58 -25.76 -8.44
CA ALA A 202 -2.25 -26.91 -9.27
C ALA A 202 -1.36 -27.93 -8.54
N GLU A 203 -0.42 -27.48 -7.72
CA GLU A 203 0.40 -28.35 -6.87
C GLU A 203 -0.43 -29.07 -5.80
N LEU A 204 -1.33 -28.35 -5.13
CA LEU A 204 -2.23 -28.96 -4.14
C LEU A 204 -3.11 -30.04 -4.77
N VAL A 205 -3.63 -29.80 -5.97
CA VAL A 205 -4.43 -30.79 -6.71
C VAL A 205 -3.62 -32.03 -7.09
N LYS A 206 -2.35 -31.87 -7.49
CA LYS A 206 -1.46 -33.01 -7.79
C LYS A 206 -1.17 -33.89 -6.58
N ASN A 207 -1.23 -33.31 -5.38
CA ASN A 207 -0.99 -34.00 -4.11
C ASN A 207 -2.28 -34.56 -3.49
N LEU A 208 -3.43 -34.44 -4.16
CA LEU A 208 -4.67 -35.08 -3.69
C LEU A 208 -4.55 -36.61 -3.78
N PRO A 209 -5.03 -37.34 -2.77
CA PRO A 209 -4.99 -38.80 -2.73
C PRO A 209 -5.89 -39.47 -3.78
#